data_AF-A0A528MEU7-F1
#
_entry.id   AF-A0A528MEU7-F1
#
_cell.length_a   1.000
_cell.length_b   1.000
_cell.length_c   1.000
_cell.angle_alpha   90.00
_cell.angle_beta   90.00
_cell.angle_gamma   90.00
#
_symmetry.space_group_name_H-M   'P 1'
#
loop_
_entity.id
_entity.type
_entity.pdbx_description
1 polymer ?
#
loop_
_entity_poly.entity_id
_entity_poly.type
_entity_poly.pdbx_seq_one_letter_code
_entity_poly.pdbx_strand_id
1 'polypeptide(L)'
;MGPFPHDAPPAKISKANPAGTDGFEFVEFAHPEPEKLAELFTRMGYVPVAKHRTKDITVWRQGDINYVVNAEPGSHAMKFVDKHGPCASSMAWRVVDAKHAFDHAVAKGATPYEGNDKTLEVPAISGIGGSLLYFIEVYGDKGSAYDAEFEWLGARDPKPEGVGFYYLDHLTHNVYRGNMDKWWDFYRDLFGFKQIHFFDIDGKITGLVSRAITSPCGKIRIPLNESKDETSQIAEYL
;
A
#
# COMPACT_ATOMS: atom_id res chain seq x y z
N MET A 1 17.86 -10.63 3.17
CA MET A 1 16.52 -10.66 2.53
C MET A 1 16.60 -11.71 1.43
N GLY A 2 15.77 -12.76 1.50
CA GLY A 2 15.75 -13.83 0.50
C GLY A 2 14.94 -13.41 -0.74
N PRO A 3 15.04 -14.16 -1.86
CA PRO A 3 14.27 -13.85 -3.06
C PRO A 3 12.77 -13.90 -2.76
N PHE A 4 12.03 -12.88 -3.21
CA PHE A 4 10.58 -12.86 -3.14
C PHE A 4 10.01 -14.03 -3.95
N PRO A 5 9.01 -14.75 -3.43
CA PRO A 5 8.55 -15.96 -4.10
C PRO A 5 7.59 -15.55 -5.22
N HIS A 6 8.15 -15.14 -6.37
CA HIS A 6 7.39 -14.89 -7.59
C HIS A 6 6.58 -16.14 -8.00
N ASP A 7 7.08 -17.33 -7.66
CA ASP A 7 6.45 -18.61 -7.96
C ASP A 7 5.60 -19.18 -6.81
N ALA A 8 5.34 -18.39 -5.75
CA ALA A 8 4.46 -18.87 -4.68
C ALA A 8 3.04 -19.07 -5.25
N PRO A 9 2.40 -20.23 -4.96
CA PRO A 9 1.03 -20.46 -5.37
C PRO A 9 0.10 -19.37 -4.81
N PRO A 10 -1.06 -19.13 -5.45
CA PRO A 10 -2.06 -18.22 -4.93
C PRO A 10 -2.39 -18.53 -3.46
N ALA A 11 -2.57 -17.48 -2.67
CA ALA A 11 -2.89 -17.64 -1.26
C ALA A 11 -4.23 -18.38 -1.05
N LYS A 12 -4.44 -18.89 0.16
CA LYS A 12 -5.72 -19.47 0.59
C LYS A 12 -6.14 -18.84 1.92
N ILE A 13 -7.45 -18.63 2.07
CA ILE A 13 -8.03 -18.28 3.37
C ILE A 13 -7.85 -19.47 4.31
N SER A 14 -7.27 -19.20 5.48
CA SER A 14 -6.98 -20.23 6.49
C SER A 14 -6.90 -19.60 7.87
N LYS A 15 -6.81 -20.42 8.93
CA LYS A 15 -6.58 -19.89 10.28
C LYS A 15 -5.29 -19.05 10.39
N ALA A 16 -4.27 -19.37 9.60
CA ALA A 16 -3.00 -18.63 9.59
C ALA A 16 -3.05 -17.36 8.74
N ASN A 17 -3.85 -17.35 7.66
CA ASN A 17 -4.08 -16.19 6.79
C ASN A 17 -5.59 -15.88 6.73
N PRO A 18 -6.16 -15.32 7.81
CA PRO A 18 -7.61 -15.25 7.98
C PRO A 18 -8.28 -14.28 7.00
N ALA A 19 -7.59 -13.22 6.59
CA ALA A 19 -8.05 -12.29 5.56
C ALA A 19 -7.65 -12.72 4.13
N GLY A 20 -6.92 -13.82 3.96
CA GLY A 20 -6.50 -14.30 2.64
C GLY A 20 -5.57 -13.34 1.90
N THR A 21 -4.67 -12.63 2.60
CA THR A 21 -3.69 -11.72 1.98
C THR A 21 -2.80 -12.42 0.95
N ASP A 22 -2.43 -11.74 -0.14
CA ASP A 22 -1.59 -12.29 -1.22
C ASP A 22 -0.64 -11.26 -1.87
N GLY A 23 -0.10 -10.34 -1.08
CA GLY A 23 0.87 -9.34 -1.54
C GLY A 23 0.26 -7.96 -1.82
N PHE A 24 1.09 -7.03 -2.26
CA PHE A 24 0.66 -5.70 -2.67
C PHE A 24 0.03 -5.73 -4.06
N GLU A 25 -0.96 -4.88 -4.30
CA GLU A 25 -1.47 -4.55 -5.64
C GLU A 25 -0.92 -3.21 -6.13
N PHE A 26 -1.09 -2.14 -5.34
CA PHE A 26 -0.59 -0.81 -5.67
C PHE A 26 -0.25 0.03 -4.45
N VAL A 27 0.52 1.08 -4.70
CA VAL A 27 0.63 2.25 -3.81
C VAL A 27 0.03 3.45 -4.54
N GLU A 28 -0.83 4.18 -3.86
CA GLU A 28 -1.44 5.39 -4.39
C GLU A 28 -0.68 6.62 -3.91
N PHE A 29 -0.38 7.52 -4.85
CA PHE A 29 0.28 8.79 -4.63
C PHE A 29 -0.62 9.94 -5.08
N ALA A 30 -0.51 11.05 -4.37
CA ALA A 30 -1.17 12.30 -4.73
C ALA A 30 -0.24 13.49 -4.47
N HIS A 31 -0.41 14.53 -5.28
CA HIS A 31 0.42 15.72 -5.27
C HIS A 31 -0.41 16.92 -5.76
N PRO A 32 -0.28 18.14 -5.20
CA PRO A 32 -0.96 19.33 -5.71
C PRO A 32 -0.65 19.62 -7.20
N GLU A 33 0.57 19.30 -7.59
CA GLU A 33 1.15 19.34 -8.95
C GLU A 33 1.45 17.91 -9.45
N PRO A 34 0.48 17.16 -9.99
CA PRO A 34 0.64 15.74 -10.35
C PRO A 34 1.72 15.47 -11.41
N GLU A 35 2.07 16.47 -12.22
CA GLU A 35 3.18 16.43 -13.17
C GLU A 35 4.54 16.16 -12.49
N LYS A 36 4.73 16.60 -11.25
CA LYS A 36 5.97 16.29 -10.49
C LYS A 36 6.09 14.81 -10.18
N LEU A 37 4.98 14.13 -9.91
CA LEU A 37 4.95 12.67 -9.76
C LEU A 37 5.24 12.00 -11.10
N ALA A 38 4.66 12.49 -12.20
CA ALA A 38 4.90 11.96 -13.53
C ALA A 38 6.40 12.05 -13.93
N GLU A 39 7.04 13.20 -13.69
CA GLU A 39 8.47 13.41 -13.91
C GLU A 39 9.35 12.49 -13.04
N LEU A 40 8.98 12.30 -11.77
CA LEU A 40 9.68 11.40 -10.86
C LEU A 40 9.56 9.95 -11.32
N PHE A 41 8.35 9.48 -11.59
CA PHE A 41 8.07 8.09 -11.98
C PHE A 41 8.71 7.73 -13.33
N THR A 42 8.70 8.68 -14.28
CA THR A 42 9.44 8.52 -15.55
C THR A 42 10.93 8.31 -15.32
N ARG A 43 11.55 9.12 -14.44
CA ARG A 43 12.98 8.94 -14.08
C ARG A 43 13.26 7.62 -13.37
N MET A 44 12.27 7.06 -12.67
CA MET A 44 12.34 5.76 -12.04
C MET A 44 12.02 4.59 -12.98
N GLY A 45 11.76 4.84 -14.27
CA GLY A 45 11.49 3.80 -15.28
C GLY A 45 10.05 3.31 -15.33
N TYR A 46 9.11 3.98 -14.65
CA TYR A 46 7.68 3.69 -14.78
C TYR A 46 7.12 4.38 -16.03
N VAL A 47 6.08 3.78 -16.61
CA VAL A 47 5.32 4.36 -17.71
C VAL A 47 3.82 4.38 -17.38
N PRO A 48 3.04 5.37 -17.85
CA PRO A 48 1.60 5.34 -17.70
C PRO A 48 1.01 4.22 -18.58
N VAL A 49 0.20 3.35 -18.00
CA VAL A 49 -0.37 2.18 -18.70
C VAL A 49 -1.88 2.21 -18.82
N ALA A 50 -2.56 2.91 -17.92
CA ALA A 50 -4.01 3.05 -17.94
C ALA A 50 -4.45 4.39 -17.34
N LYS A 51 -5.58 4.91 -17.81
CA LYS A 51 -6.22 6.11 -17.25
C LYS A 51 -7.66 5.78 -16.84
N HIS A 52 -8.11 6.31 -15.71
CA HIS A 52 -9.48 6.12 -15.27
C HIS A 52 -10.44 6.74 -16.29
N ARG A 53 -11.57 6.08 -16.55
CA ARG A 53 -12.51 6.48 -17.61
C ARG A 53 -13.11 7.87 -17.40
N THR A 54 -13.29 8.27 -16.14
CA THR A 54 -14.00 9.51 -15.77
C THR A 54 -13.32 10.37 -14.72
N LYS A 55 -12.24 9.90 -14.08
CA LYS A 55 -11.57 10.56 -12.95
C LYS A 55 -10.15 10.92 -13.41
N ASP A 56 -9.53 11.93 -12.81
CA ASP A 56 -8.13 12.26 -13.09
C ASP A 56 -7.17 11.35 -12.32
N ILE A 57 -7.15 10.08 -12.73
CA ILE A 57 -6.36 9.03 -12.09
C ILE A 57 -5.62 8.24 -13.17
N THR A 58 -4.32 8.05 -12.98
CA THR A 58 -3.46 7.32 -13.92
C THR A 58 -2.71 6.20 -13.21
N VAL A 59 -2.69 5.02 -13.83
CA VAL A 59 -1.87 3.88 -13.39
C VAL A 59 -0.52 3.95 -14.10
N TRP A 60 0.54 3.98 -13.29
CA TRP A 60 1.93 3.92 -13.71
C TRP A 60 2.51 2.56 -13.35
N ARG A 61 3.26 1.95 -14.27
CA ARG A 61 3.74 0.58 -14.09
C ARG A 61 5.19 0.38 -14.53
N GLN A 62 5.89 -0.47 -13.79
CA GLN A 62 7.16 -1.08 -14.12
C GLN A 62 7.16 -2.52 -13.62
N GLY A 63 7.37 -3.48 -14.52
CA GLY A 63 7.15 -4.90 -14.27
C GLY A 63 5.74 -5.15 -13.74
N ASP A 64 5.66 -5.75 -12.56
CA ASP A 64 4.41 -6.03 -11.83
C ASP A 64 4.08 -4.98 -10.76
N ILE A 65 4.83 -3.88 -10.69
CA ILE A 65 4.63 -2.81 -9.70
C ILE A 65 3.68 -1.77 -10.26
N ASN A 66 2.58 -1.52 -9.55
CA ASN A 66 1.65 -0.45 -9.87
C ASN A 66 1.77 0.70 -8.88
N TYR A 67 1.99 1.90 -9.42
CA TYR A 67 1.74 3.16 -8.73
C TYR A 67 0.52 3.82 -9.33
N VAL A 68 -0.39 4.27 -8.48
CA VAL A 68 -1.56 5.04 -8.91
C VAL A 68 -1.31 6.50 -8.57
N VAL A 69 -1.43 7.38 -9.56
CA VAL A 69 -1.45 8.83 -9.35
C VAL A 69 -2.90 9.27 -9.34
N ASN A 70 -3.37 9.77 -8.21
CA ASN A 70 -4.73 10.29 -8.07
C ASN A 70 -4.70 11.81 -7.90
N ALA A 71 -5.16 12.51 -8.94
CA ALA A 71 -5.30 13.96 -8.98
C ALA A 71 -6.77 14.39 -9.03
N GLU A 72 -7.72 13.46 -8.81
CA GLU A 72 -9.15 13.72 -8.93
C GLU A 72 -9.59 14.73 -7.84
N PRO A 73 -10.14 15.90 -8.22
CA PRO A 73 -10.60 16.88 -7.26
C PRO A 73 -11.68 16.31 -6.33
N GLY A 74 -11.54 16.56 -5.02
CA GLY A 74 -12.50 16.06 -4.03
C GLY A 74 -12.39 14.56 -3.72
N SER A 75 -11.43 13.86 -4.31
CA SER A 75 -11.06 12.49 -3.92
C SER A 75 -10.53 12.44 -2.49
N HIS A 76 -10.53 11.24 -1.88
CA HIS A 76 -9.83 11.00 -0.61
C HIS A 76 -8.36 11.43 -0.72
N ALA A 77 -7.69 11.07 -1.81
CA ALA A 77 -6.28 11.33 -2.02
C ALA A 77 -5.95 12.84 -2.01
N MET A 78 -6.76 13.68 -2.68
CA MET A 78 -6.55 15.13 -2.67
C MET A 78 -6.88 15.77 -1.31
N LYS A 79 -7.88 15.25 -0.58
CA LYS A 79 -8.15 15.68 0.82
C LYS A 79 -7.03 15.25 1.78
N PHE A 80 -6.33 14.16 1.46
CA PHE A 80 -5.17 13.70 2.21
C PHE A 80 -3.97 14.62 1.96
N VAL A 81 -3.78 15.06 0.70
CA VAL A 81 -2.78 16.07 0.34
C VAL A 81 -2.97 17.38 1.11
N ASP A 82 -4.20 17.85 1.31
CA ASP A 82 -4.47 19.07 2.10
C ASP A 82 -3.92 19.01 3.53
N LYS A 83 -3.77 17.79 4.09
CA LYS A 83 -3.28 17.56 5.45
C LYS A 83 -1.79 17.22 5.50
N HIS A 84 -1.28 16.55 4.48
CA HIS A 84 0.05 15.91 4.52
C HIS A 84 1.02 16.42 3.45
N GLY A 85 0.57 17.28 2.54
CA GLY A 85 1.33 17.64 1.33
C GLY A 85 1.44 16.46 0.36
N PRO A 86 2.45 16.46 -0.54
CA PRO A 86 2.75 15.33 -1.41
C PRO A 86 2.92 14.01 -0.64
N CYS A 87 2.16 12.98 -0.98
CA CYS A 87 2.03 11.81 -0.12
C CYS A 87 1.76 10.51 -0.87
N ALA A 88 1.99 9.39 -0.18
CA ALA A 88 1.29 8.14 -0.46
C ALA A 88 -0.01 8.11 0.35
N SER A 89 -1.16 8.31 -0.31
CA SER A 89 -2.47 8.47 0.33
C SER A 89 -3.13 7.15 0.69
N SER A 90 -2.79 6.07 -0.02
CA SER A 90 -3.39 4.75 0.16
C SER A 90 -2.46 3.63 -0.29
N MET A 91 -2.77 2.41 0.13
CA MET A 91 -2.18 1.19 -0.42
C MET A 91 -3.27 0.14 -0.69
N ALA A 92 -2.98 -0.81 -1.56
CA ALA A 92 -3.87 -1.91 -1.86
C ALA A 92 -3.19 -3.26 -1.69
N TRP A 93 -3.92 -4.21 -1.13
CA TRP A 93 -3.48 -5.59 -1.01
C TRP A 93 -4.30 -6.50 -1.89
N ARG A 94 -3.61 -7.41 -2.57
CA ARG A 94 -4.24 -8.59 -3.16
C ARG A 94 -4.78 -9.46 -2.05
N VAL A 95 -6.01 -9.93 -2.21
CA VAL A 95 -6.66 -10.87 -1.30
C VAL A 95 -7.42 -11.93 -2.07
N VAL A 96 -7.61 -13.10 -1.46
CA VAL A 96 -8.31 -14.22 -2.10
C VAL A 96 -9.78 -13.89 -2.40
N ASP A 97 -10.44 -13.17 -1.49
CA ASP A 97 -11.84 -12.72 -1.56
C ASP A 97 -11.94 -11.35 -0.86
N ALA A 98 -12.32 -10.32 -1.62
CA ALA A 98 -12.30 -8.94 -1.12
C ALA A 98 -13.38 -8.69 -0.06
N LYS A 99 -14.56 -9.30 -0.24
CA LYS A 99 -15.67 -9.14 0.71
C LYS A 99 -15.34 -9.84 2.03
N HIS A 100 -14.82 -11.06 1.97
CA HIS A 100 -14.41 -11.80 3.16
C HIS A 100 -13.31 -11.05 3.92
N ALA A 101 -12.28 -10.53 3.24
CA ALA A 101 -11.21 -9.77 3.87
C ALA A 101 -11.73 -8.52 4.59
N PHE A 102 -12.64 -7.78 3.94
CA PHE A 102 -13.29 -6.61 4.51
C PHE A 102 -14.14 -6.95 5.74
N ASP A 103 -15.07 -7.90 5.60
CA ASP A 103 -15.97 -8.31 6.69
C ASP A 103 -15.16 -8.82 7.90
N HIS A 104 -14.08 -9.57 7.64
CA HIS A 104 -13.17 -10.04 8.68
C HIS A 104 -12.48 -8.89 9.42
N ALA A 105 -11.90 -7.94 8.69
CA ALA A 105 -11.20 -6.81 9.29
C ALA A 105 -12.15 -5.94 10.14
N VAL A 106 -13.35 -5.66 9.62
CA VAL A 106 -14.37 -4.88 10.34
C VAL A 106 -14.84 -5.62 11.60
N ALA A 107 -15.08 -6.94 11.52
CA ALA A 107 -15.42 -7.74 12.70
C ALA A 107 -14.30 -7.78 13.76
N LYS A 108 -13.06 -7.46 13.39
CA LYS A 108 -11.89 -7.33 14.27
C LYS A 108 -11.65 -5.91 14.77
N GLY A 109 -12.52 -4.95 14.41
CA GLY A 109 -12.45 -3.57 14.90
C GLY A 109 -11.82 -2.59 13.91
N ALA A 110 -11.54 -2.98 12.66
CA ALA A 110 -11.20 -2.03 11.61
C ALA A 110 -12.36 -1.06 11.37
N THR A 111 -12.04 0.20 11.09
CA THR A 111 -13.03 1.20 10.66
C THR A 111 -13.28 1.07 9.16
N PRO A 112 -14.49 0.71 8.72
CA PRO A 112 -14.82 0.67 7.29
C PRO A 112 -14.71 2.05 6.65
N TYR A 113 -14.28 2.12 5.40
CA TYR A 113 -14.30 3.35 4.62
C TYR A 113 -15.45 3.33 3.61
N GLU A 114 -16.51 4.08 3.90
CA GLU A 114 -17.75 4.11 3.11
C GLU A 114 -17.82 5.27 2.10
N GLY A 115 -16.75 6.09 2.01
CA GLY A 115 -16.68 7.19 1.07
C GLY A 115 -16.78 6.74 -0.39
N ASN A 116 -17.40 7.56 -1.23
CA ASN A 116 -17.51 7.38 -2.69
C ASN A 116 -16.40 8.13 -3.45
N ASP A 117 -15.43 8.67 -2.73
CA ASP A 117 -14.29 9.44 -3.22
C ASP A 117 -13.02 8.58 -3.33
N LYS A 118 -13.21 7.26 -3.43
CA LYS A 118 -12.18 6.24 -3.60
C LYS A 118 -11.66 6.19 -5.04
N THR A 119 -10.49 5.58 -5.18
CA THR A 119 -9.80 5.35 -6.45
C THR A 119 -10.35 4.18 -7.23
N LEU A 120 -10.67 3.09 -6.53
CA LEU A 120 -11.37 1.93 -7.05
C LEU A 120 -12.65 1.70 -6.25
N GLU A 121 -13.70 1.23 -6.92
CA GLU A 121 -14.96 0.83 -6.31
C GLU A 121 -14.87 -0.59 -5.74
N VAL A 122 -13.94 -0.76 -4.80
CA VAL A 122 -13.66 -2.01 -4.06
C VAL A 122 -13.68 -1.76 -2.55
N PRO A 123 -13.83 -2.80 -1.71
CA PRO A 123 -13.82 -2.64 -0.26
C PRO A 123 -12.51 -2.04 0.25
N ALA A 124 -12.61 -1.11 1.20
CA ALA A 124 -11.47 -0.47 1.84
C ALA A 124 -11.75 -0.14 3.31
N ILE A 125 -10.70 -0.10 4.11
CA ILE A 125 -10.75 0.34 5.52
C ILE A 125 -9.81 1.54 5.75
N SER A 126 -10.04 2.27 6.83
CA SER A 126 -9.10 3.29 7.30
C SER A 126 -7.87 2.62 7.91
N GLY A 127 -6.70 2.94 7.36
CA GLY A 127 -5.38 2.47 7.79
C GLY A 127 -4.55 3.57 8.47
N ILE A 128 -3.24 3.49 8.29
CA ILE A 128 -2.27 4.35 8.97
C ILE A 128 -2.42 5.83 8.64
N GLY A 129 -2.47 6.68 9.66
CA GLY A 129 -2.61 8.13 9.47
C GLY A 129 -3.90 8.57 8.76
N GLY A 130 -4.88 7.67 8.59
CA GLY A 130 -6.08 7.92 7.78
C GLY A 130 -5.93 7.57 6.29
N SER A 131 -4.81 6.97 5.88
CA SER A 131 -4.63 6.38 4.54
C SER A 131 -5.65 5.27 4.32
N LEU A 132 -6.05 5.00 3.08
CA LEU A 132 -6.91 3.84 2.81
C LEU A 132 -6.10 2.57 2.60
N LEU A 133 -6.66 1.45 3.08
CA LEU A 133 -6.21 0.11 2.74
C LEU A 133 -7.30 -0.60 1.92
N TYR A 134 -7.03 -0.80 0.63
CA TYR A 134 -7.94 -1.46 -0.32
C TYR A 134 -7.73 -2.97 -0.36
N PHE A 135 -8.82 -3.71 -0.57
CA PHE A 135 -8.81 -5.16 -0.78
C PHE A 135 -9.13 -5.51 -2.24
N ILE A 136 -8.16 -6.10 -2.94
CA ILE A 136 -8.22 -6.39 -4.38
C ILE A 136 -8.32 -7.89 -4.60
N GLU A 137 -9.44 -8.33 -5.18
CA GLU A 137 -9.64 -9.74 -5.53
C GLU A 137 -9.27 -10.06 -6.99
N VAL A 138 -9.36 -9.08 -7.90
CA VAL A 138 -9.17 -9.29 -9.33
C VAL A 138 -7.71 -9.02 -9.69
N TYR A 139 -6.90 -10.08 -9.77
CA TYR A 139 -5.50 -10.06 -10.19
C TYR A 139 -5.09 -11.42 -10.79
N GLY A 140 -4.00 -11.45 -11.55
CA GLY A 140 -3.47 -12.68 -12.15
C GLY A 140 -4.48 -13.33 -13.09
N ASP A 141 -4.74 -14.62 -12.90
CA ASP A 141 -5.68 -15.38 -13.73
C ASP A 141 -7.14 -14.86 -13.65
N LYS A 142 -7.49 -14.10 -12.60
CA LYS A 142 -8.80 -13.46 -12.46
C LYS A 142 -8.95 -12.20 -13.32
N GLY A 143 -7.88 -11.69 -13.91
CA GLY A 143 -7.85 -10.43 -14.67
C GLY A 143 -7.04 -9.35 -13.97
N SER A 144 -7.32 -8.08 -14.29
CA SER A 144 -6.62 -6.92 -13.74
C SER A 144 -7.54 -6.07 -12.88
N ALA A 145 -7.03 -5.53 -11.77
CA ALA A 145 -7.77 -4.64 -10.86
C ALA A 145 -8.34 -3.40 -11.56
N TYR A 146 -7.78 -3.05 -12.72
CA TYR A 146 -8.08 -1.83 -13.46
C TYR A 146 -9.10 -2.02 -14.59
N ASP A 147 -9.39 -3.26 -15.00
CA ASP A 147 -10.20 -3.54 -16.20
C ASP A 147 -11.61 -2.91 -16.16
N ALA A 148 -12.21 -2.84 -14.97
CA ALA A 148 -13.57 -2.33 -14.79
C ALA A 148 -13.67 -0.79 -14.94
N GLU A 149 -12.68 -0.07 -14.41
CA GLU A 149 -12.78 1.39 -14.19
C GLU A 149 -11.83 2.21 -15.08
N PHE A 150 -10.83 1.56 -15.70
CA PHE A 150 -9.78 2.21 -16.47
C PHE A 150 -9.81 1.80 -17.95
N GLU A 151 -9.18 2.65 -18.75
CA GLU A 151 -8.87 2.40 -20.16
C GLU A 151 -7.35 2.28 -20.32
N TRP A 152 -6.91 1.17 -20.94
CA TRP A 152 -5.50 0.92 -21.21
C TRP A 152 -4.98 1.87 -22.30
N LEU A 153 -3.82 2.48 -22.09
CA LEU A 153 -3.20 3.44 -23.04
C LEU A 153 -2.46 2.73 -24.19
N GLY A 154 -2.65 1.42 -24.34
CA GLY A 154 -1.96 0.59 -25.32
C GLY A 154 -2.40 -0.87 -25.18
N ALA A 155 -1.43 -1.80 -25.13
CA ALA A 155 -1.73 -3.20 -24.85
C ALA A 155 -2.46 -3.36 -23.51
N ARG A 156 -3.40 -4.30 -23.44
CA ARG A 156 -4.11 -4.62 -22.20
C ARG A 156 -3.15 -5.23 -21.18
N ASP A 157 -3.22 -4.72 -19.95
CA ASP A 157 -2.45 -5.19 -18.77
C ASP A 157 -0.95 -5.41 -19.06
N PRO A 158 -0.25 -4.38 -19.59
CA PRO A 158 1.14 -4.54 -20.01
C PRO A 158 2.06 -4.70 -18.80
N LYS A 159 3.25 -5.28 -19.00
CA LYS A 159 4.33 -5.38 -17.99
C LYS A 159 5.62 -4.75 -18.53
N PRO A 160 5.71 -3.40 -18.60
CA PRO A 160 6.88 -2.72 -19.15
C PRO A 160 8.12 -3.02 -18.32
N GLU A 161 9.24 -3.38 -18.95
CA GLU A 161 10.48 -3.77 -18.23
C GLU A 161 11.05 -2.63 -17.37
N GLY A 162 10.94 -1.38 -17.85
CA GLY A 162 11.46 -0.20 -17.17
C GLY A 162 12.97 -0.26 -16.98
N VAL A 163 13.42 -0.10 -15.73
CA VAL A 163 14.83 -0.17 -15.31
C VAL A 163 15.11 -1.40 -14.44
N GLY A 164 14.25 -2.42 -14.47
CA GLY A 164 14.47 -3.69 -13.81
C GLY A 164 13.99 -3.77 -12.36
N PHE A 165 12.99 -2.98 -11.95
CA PHE A 165 12.27 -3.26 -10.70
C PHE A 165 11.26 -4.40 -10.89
N TYR A 166 11.27 -5.35 -9.96
CA TYR A 166 10.53 -6.61 -10.09
C TYR A 166 9.25 -6.66 -9.24
N TYR A 167 9.27 -6.10 -8.03
CA TYR A 167 8.15 -6.13 -7.09
C TYR A 167 8.29 -5.08 -5.98
N LEU A 168 7.20 -4.82 -5.25
CA LEU A 168 7.22 -4.05 -4.02
C LEU A 168 7.64 -4.94 -2.85
N ASP A 169 8.85 -4.75 -2.34
CA ASP A 169 9.39 -5.61 -1.29
C ASP A 169 8.81 -5.31 0.10
N HIS A 170 8.78 -4.03 0.45
CA HIS A 170 8.24 -3.54 1.70
C HIS A 170 7.87 -2.06 1.59
N LEU A 171 7.04 -1.60 2.52
CA LEU A 171 6.72 -0.19 2.75
C LEU A 171 6.95 0.11 4.22
N THR A 172 7.55 1.25 4.56
CA THR A 172 7.80 1.62 5.97
C THR A 172 6.70 2.52 6.51
N HIS A 173 6.48 2.43 7.81
CA HIS A 173 5.58 3.33 8.53
C HIS A 173 6.33 4.00 9.67
N ASN A 174 6.46 5.32 9.58
CA ASN A 174 6.91 6.13 10.70
C ASN A 174 5.70 6.42 11.59
N VAL A 175 5.83 6.16 12.88
CA VAL A 175 4.71 6.29 13.84
C VAL A 175 5.13 7.21 14.98
N TYR A 176 4.16 8.02 15.46
CA TYR A 176 4.39 8.86 16.64
C TYR A 176 4.80 7.99 17.83
N ARG A 177 5.61 8.57 18.72
CA ARG A 177 6.08 7.90 19.93
C ARG A 177 4.92 7.38 20.78
N GLY A 178 5.01 6.13 21.20
CA GLY A 178 3.95 5.37 21.89
C GLY A 178 2.98 4.65 20.95
N ASN A 179 3.05 4.84 19.63
CA ASN A 179 2.10 4.24 18.68
C ASN A 179 2.64 2.99 17.97
N MET A 180 3.87 2.54 18.22
CA MET A 180 4.38 1.30 17.63
C MET A 180 3.47 0.09 17.95
N ASP A 181 3.09 -0.08 19.22
CA ASP A 181 2.24 -1.19 19.64
C ASP A 181 0.82 -1.07 19.08
N LYS A 182 0.29 0.16 18.99
CA LYS A 182 -1.01 0.43 18.34
C LYS A 182 -1.04 -0.08 16.91
N TRP A 183 -0.03 0.25 16.11
CA TRP A 183 0.02 -0.18 14.70
C TRP A 183 0.41 -1.64 14.56
N TRP A 184 1.21 -2.18 15.46
CA TRP A 184 1.45 -3.62 15.53
C TRP A 184 0.15 -4.40 15.78
N ASP A 185 -0.63 -4.00 16.78
CA ASP A 185 -1.91 -4.64 17.12
C ASP A 185 -2.87 -4.58 15.93
N PHE A 186 -2.92 -3.44 15.21
CA PHE A 186 -3.68 -3.32 13.96
C PHE A 186 -3.32 -4.44 12.96
N TYR A 187 -2.04 -4.63 12.63
CA TYR A 187 -1.64 -5.64 11.66
C TYR A 187 -1.75 -7.09 12.19
N ARG A 188 -1.43 -7.29 13.47
CA ARG A 188 -1.47 -8.60 14.12
C ARG A 188 -2.91 -9.11 14.23
N ASP A 189 -3.81 -8.29 14.76
CA ASP A 189 -5.14 -8.74 15.16
C ASP A 189 -6.14 -8.78 13.99
N LEU A 190 -6.00 -7.87 13.02
CA LEU A 190 -6.87 -7.82 11.84
C LEU A 190 -6.42 -8.80 10.76
N PHE A 191 -5.10 -9.03 10.61
CA PHE A 191 -4.57 -9.74 9.44
C PHE A 191 -3.63 -10.91 9.78
N GLY A 192 -3.30 -11.12 11.05
CA GLY A 192 -2.43 -12.22 11.47
C GLY A 192 -0.94 -11.99 11.17
N PHE A 193 -0.50 -10.73 11.03
CA PHE A 193 0.92 -10.44 10.80
C PHE A 193 1.78 -10.95 11.96
N LYS A 194 3.04 -11.27 11.64
CA LYS A 194 4.05 -11.72 12.62
C LYS A 194 5.23 -10.77 12.63
N GLN A 195 5.78 -10.52 13.82
CA GLN A 195 7.09 -9.89 13.95
C GLN A 195 8.17 -10.88 13.53
N ILE A 196 9.03 -10.46 12.60
CA ILE A 196 10.17 -11.25 12.13
C ILE A 196 11.50 -10.73 12.65
N HIS A 197 11.56 -9.45 13.02
CA HIS A 197 12.73 -8.85 13.63
C HIS A 197 12.34 -7.61 14.45
N PHE A 198 13.14 -7.31 15.46
CA PHE A 198 13.06 -6.07 16.22
C PHE A 198 14.46 -5.45 16.27
N PHE A 199 14.56 -4.20 15.88
CA PHE A 199 15.80 -3.44 15.88
C PHE A 199 15.72 -2.36 16.95
N ASP A 200 16.79 -2.27 17.73
CA ASP A 200 17.00 -1.22 18.68
C ASP A 200 18.29 -0.48 18.27
N ILE A 201 18.14 0.68 17.65
CA ILE A 201 19.25 1.36 16.95
C ILE A 201 19.57 2.67 17.67
N ASP A 202 20.78 2.75 18.21
CA ASP A 202 21.35 3.98 18.75
C ASP A 202 22.34 4.57 17.74
N GLY A 203 21.99 5.73 17.18
CA GLY A 203 22.91 6.55 16.41
C GLY A 203 23.80 7.41 17.32
N LYS A 204 24.74 8.16 16.74
CA LYS A 204 25.64 9.04 17.50
C LYS A 204 24.94 10.23 18.17
N ILE A 205 23.77 10.62 17.67
CA ILE A 205 23.02 11.83 18.09
C ILE A 205 21.55 11.49 18.37
N THR A 206 20.95 10.58 17.61
CA THR A 206 19.56 10.14 17.75
C THR A 206 19.43 8.63 17.57
N GLY A 207 18.38 8.03 18.11
CA GLY A 207 18.06 6.60 18.00
C GLY A 207 16.61 6.35 17.59
N LEU A 208 16.36 5.13 17.14
CA LEU A 208 15.02 4.66 16.78
C LEU A 208 14.84 3.20 17.18
N VAL A 209 13.59 2.81 17.37
CA VAL A 209 13.20 1.41 17.42
C VAL A 209 12.43 1.06 16.16
N SER A 210 12.66 -0.14 15.63
CA SER A 210 11.97 -0.63 14.43
C SER A 210 11.46 -2.04 14.63
N ARG A 211 10.18 -2.25 14.35
CA ARG A 211 9.53 -3.57 14.38
C ARG A 211 9.24 -4.01 12.94
N ALA A 212 9.98 -4.98 12.44
CA ALA A 212 9.75 -5.56 11.13
C ALA A 212 8.66 -6.63 11.22
N ILE A 213 7.53 -6.41 10.55
CA ILE A 213 6.40 -7.34 10.50
C ILE A 213 6.16 -7.86 9.09
N THR A 214 5.64 -9.09 8.99
CA THR A 214 5.30 -9.73 7.72
C THR A 214 3.90 -10.33 7.75
N SER A 215 3.20 -10.28 6.61
CA SER A 215 1.90 -10.93 6.45
C SER A 215 2.01 -12.45 6.49
N PRO A 216 0.89 -13.15 6.76
CA PRO A 216 0.82 -14.61 6.66
C PRO A 216 1.24 -15.19 5.32
N CYS A 217 1.02 -14.47 4.21
CA CYS A 217 1.45 -14.91 2.88
C CYS A 217 2.94 -14.69 2.60
N GLY A 218 3.66 -13.97 3.48
CA GLY A 218 5.09 -13.68 3.32
C GLY A 218 5.41 -12.71 2.18
N LYS A 219 4.40 -12.11 1.55
CA LYS A 219 4.51 -11.19 0.40
C LYS A 219 4.35 -9.72 0.78
N ILE A 220 3.95 -9.43 2.01
CA ILE A 220 3.79 -8.05 2.53
C ILE A 220 4.70 -7.91 3.73
N ARG A 221 5.53 -6.86 3.73
CA ARG A 221 6.44 -6.53 4.81
C ARG A 221 6.32 -5.05 5.12
N ILE A 222 6.19 -4.72 6.41
CA ILE A 222 5.97 -3.34 6.85
C ILE A 222 6.83 -3.08 8.07
N PRO A 223 8.01 -2.46 7.95
CA PRO A 223 8.74 -1.98 9.12
C PRO A 223 7.98 -0.83 9.79
N LEU A 224 7.68 -0.95 11.07
CA LEU A 224 7.15 0.12 11.90
C LEU A 224 8.31 0.80 12.61
N ASN A 225 8.51 2.10 12.39
CA ASN A 225 9.62 2.87 12.95
C ASN A 225 9.10 3.93 13.92
N GLU A 226 9.69 4.00 15.09
CA GLU A 226 9.34 4.96 16.13
C GLU A 226 10.60 5.64 16.66
N SER A 227 10.51 6.96 16.85
CA SER A 227 11.63 7.74 17.40
C SER A 227 11.85 7.43 18.88
N LYS A 228 13.11 7.34 19.31
CA LYS A 228 13.46 7.41 20.73
C LYS A 228 13.58 8.85 21.25
N ASP A 229 13.91 9.78 20.37
CA ASP A 229 14.29 11.16 20.70
C ASP A 229 13.34 12.20 20.07
N GLU A 230 13.33 13.41 20.61
CA GLU A 230 12.49 14.50 20.09
C GLU A 230 12.97 15.05 18.74
N THR A 231 14.22 14.77 18.34
CA THR A 231 14.88 15.36 17.16
C THR A 231 15.34 14.35 16.12
N SER A 232 14.84 13.11 16.14
CA SER A 232 15.25 12.09 15.15
C SER A 232 14.64 12.33 13.76
N GLN A 233 15.20 11.67 12.75
CA GLN A 233 14.66 11.66 11.38
C GLN A 233 13.19 11.17 11.31
N ILE A 234 12.75 10.34 12.27
CA ILE A 234 11.35 9.89 12.36
C ILE A 234 10.46 11.01 12.91
N ALA A 235 10.98 11.80 13.87
CA ALA A 235 10.26 12.95 14.42
C ALA A 235 10.20 14.12 13.43
N GLU A 236 11.23 14.33 12.61
CA GLU A 236 11.21 15.33 11.53
C GLU A 236 10.19 15.00 10.43
N TYR A 237 9.95 13.71 10.17
CA TYR A 237 8.96 13.26 9.19
C TYR A 237 7.50 13.47 9.62
N LEU A 238 7.22 13.43 10.93
CA LEU A 238 5.88 13.34 11.53
C LEU A 238 5.32 14.68 12.01
#